data_AF-A0A0D5Y913-F1
#
_entry.id   AF-A0A0D5Y913-F1
#
_cell.length_a   1.000
_cell.length_b   1.000
_cell.length_c   1.000
_cell.angle_alpha   90.00
_cell.angle_beta   90.00
_cell.angle_gamma   90.00
#
_symmetry.space_group_name_H-M   'P 1'
#
loop_
_entity.id
_entity.type
_entity.pdbx_description
1 polymer ?
#
loop_
_entity_poly.entity_id
_entity_poly.type
_entity_poly.pdbx_seq_one_letter_code
_entity_poly.pdbx_strand_id
1 'polypeptide(L)' 'YFLFAYTILRSIPNKLGGVLALLLSILILFIAPLIHTSKQRTLAFRPIV' A
#
# COMPACT_ATOMS: atom_id res chain seq x y z
N TYR A 1 -11.34 10.89 -5.59
CA TYR A 1 -11.18 9.42 -5.47
C TYR A 1 -9.90 8.92 -6.13
N PHE A 2 -9.68 9.14 -7.43
CA PHE A 2 -8.52 8.57 -8.16
C PHE A 2 -7.21 9.39 -8.12
N LEU A 3 -7.17 10.51 -7.39
CA LEU A 3 -5.98 11.37 -7.29
C LEU A 3 -4.73 10.61 -6.80
N PHE A 4 -4.89 9.75 -5.80
CA PHE A 4 -3.80 8.90 -5.29
C PHE A 4 -3.21 7.98 -6.36
N ALA A 5 -4.05 7.29 -7.14
CA ALA A 5 -3.60 6.41 -8.20
C ALA A 5 -2.87 7.18 -9.33
N TYR A 6 -3.38 8.37 -9.70
CA TYR A 6 -2.74 9.24 -10.70
C TYR A 6 -1.37 9.75 -10.22
N THR A 7 -1.23 10.09 -8.94
CA THR A 7 0.06 10.49 -8.38
C THR A 7 1.09 9.37 -8.42
N ILE A 8 0.69 8.12 -8.17
CA ILE A 8 1.57 6.95 -8.28
C ILE A 8 1.99 6.73 -9.73
N LEU A 9 1.04 6.80 -10.67
CA LEU A 9 1.28 6.59 -12.09
C LEU A 9 2.29 7.58 -12.69
N ARG A 10 2.20 8.87 -12.32
CA ARG A 10 3.10 9.91 -12.82
C ARG A 10 4.46 9.96 -12.10
N SER A 11 4.58 9.33 -10.94
CA SER A 11 5.83 9.29 -10.17
C SER A 11 6.86 8.32 -10.76
N ILE A 12 6.42 7.41 -11.64
CA ILE A 12 7.26 6.42 -12.30
C ILE A 12 7.40 6.81 -13.79
N PRO A 13 8.59 7.22 -14.26
CA PRO A 13 8.81 7.61 -15.66
C PRO A 13 8.93 6.39 -16.60
N ASN A 14 8.15 5.33 -16.36
CA ASN A 14 8.12 4.12 -17.17
C ASN A 14 6.68 3.59 -17.26
N LYS A 15 6.22 3.27 -18.49
CA LYS A 15 4.85 2.78 -18.72
C LYS A 15 4.55 1.47 -18.01
N LEU A 16 5.46 0.49 -18.08
CA LEU A 16 5.24 -0.82 -17.43
C LEU A 16 5.29 -0.71 -15.91
N GLY A 17 6.26 0.04 -15.38
CA GLY A 17 6.42 0.25 -13.94
C GLY A 17 5.23 0.98 -13.31
N GLY A 18 4.68 1.98 -14.01
CA GLY A 18 3.50 2.71 -13.55
C GLY A 18 2.25 1.83 -13.40
N VAL A 19 2.01 0.95 -14.37
CA VAL A 19 0.88 0.00 -14.30
C VAL A 19 1.06 -1.03 -13.19
N LEU A 20 2.28 -1.58 -13.04
CA LEU A 20 2.59 -2.52 -11.96
C LEU A 20 2.44 -1.88 -10.58
N ALA A 21 2.89 -0.65 -10.40
CA ALA A 21 2.75 0.08 -9.14
C ALA A 21 1.27 0.37 -8.80
N LEU A 22 0.45 0.66 -9.81
CA LEU A 22 -0.98 0.89 -9.62
C LEU A 22 -1.71 -0.38 -9.18
N LEU A 23 -1.35 -1.53 -9.77
CA LEU A 23 -1.86 -2.83 -9.32
C LEU A 23 -1.37 -3.18 -7.90
N LEU A 24 -0.08 -2.99 -7.61
CA LEU A 24 0.51 -3.22 -6.29
C LEU A 24 -0.11 -2.34 -5.20
N SER A 25 -0.47 -1.09 -5.53
CA SER A 25 -1.12 -0.16 -4.61
C SER A 25 -2.46 -0.67 -4.09
N ILE A 26 -3.15 -1.52 -4.84
CA ILE A 26 -4.42 -2.14 -4.43
C ILE A 26 -4.13 -3.52 -3.81
N LEU A 27 -3.19 -4.28 -4.38
CA LEU A 27 -2.80 -5.60 -3.86
C LEU A 27 -2.26 -5.55 -2.43
N ILE A 28 -1.60 -4.46 -2.02
CA ILE A 28 -1.02 -4.30 -0.67
C ILE A 28 -2.07 -4.50 0.44
N LEU A 29 -3.36 -4.20 0.18
CA LEU A 29 -4.45 -4.41 1.13
C LEU A 29 -4.65 -5.89 1.47
N PHE A 30 -4.41 -6.79 0.52
CA PHE A 30 -4.50 -8.25 0.75
C PHE A 30 -3.26 -8.80 1.46
N ILE A 31 -2.12 -8.12 1.31
CA ILE A 31 -0.85 -8.51 1.96
C ILE A 31 -0.79 -7.95 3.39
N ALA A 32 -1.48 -6.84 3.68
CA ALA A 32 -1.54 -6.23 5.01
C ALA A 32 -1.82 -7.20 6.18
N PRO A 33 -2.79 -8.13 6.13
CA PRO A 33 -3.01 -9.09 7.22
C PRO A 33 -1.88 -10.12 7.38
N LEU A 34 -1.13 -10.42 6.31
CA LEU A 34 -0.02 -11.37 6.34
C LEU A 34 1.24 -10.78 6.98
N ILE A 35 1.44 -9.46 6.85
CA ILE A 35 2.57 -8.73 7.43
C ILE A 35 2.27 -8.31 8.89
N HIS A 36 1.09 -8.61 9.42
CA HIS A 36 0.73 -8.27 10.79
C HIS A 36 1.55 -9.08 11.80
N THR A 37 2.69 -8.53 12.22
CA THR A 37 3.64 -9.18 13.15
C THR A 37 3.22 -9.06 14.62
N SER A 38 2.24 -8.21 14.93
CA SER A 38 1.80 -7.97 16.30
C SER A 38 0.85 -9.05 16.80
N LYS A 39 1.09 -9.55 18.01
CA LYS A 39 0.13 -10.42 18.70
C LYS A 39 -1.17 -9.69 19.09
N GLN A 40 -1.11 -8.36 19.19
CA GLN A 40 -2.28 -7.54 19.48
C GLN A 40 -2.89 -6.97 18.20
N ARG A 41 -4.21 -7.06 18.09
CA ARG A 41 -4.99 -6.60 16.93
C ARG A 41 -5.10 -5.07 16.89
N THR A 42 -5.12 -4.41 18.05
CA THR A 42 -5.39 -2.98 18.17
C THR A 42 -4.09 -2.17 18.23
N LEU A 43 -4.10 -0.98 17.63
CA LEU A 43 -2.99 -0.02 17.70
C LEU A 43 -3.00 0.79 19.01
N ALA A 44 -4.09 0.77 19.77
CA ALA A 44 -4.27 1.55 21.00
C ALA A 44 -3.20 1.28 22.08
N PHE A 45 -2.61 0.08 22.09
CA PHE A 45 -1.59 -0.33 23.04
C PHE A 45 -0.20 -0.45 22.41
N ARG A 46 -0.01 0.13 21.22
CA ARG A 46 1.23 0.05 20.42
C ARG A 46 1.68 1.47 20.05
N PRO A 47 2.34 2.21 20.97
CA PRO A 47 2.63 3.63 20.79
C PRO A 47 3.58 3.97 19.62
N ILE A 48 4.28 2.95 19.09
CA ILE A 48 5.27 3.10 18.02
C ILE A 48 4.73 2.57 16.67
N VAL A 49 3.66 1.76 16.70
CA VAL A 49 3.10 1.12 15.49
C VAL A 49 1.59 1.10 15.54
#